data_AF-A0A1Y1L368-F1
#
_entry.id   AF-A0A1Y1L368-F1
#
_cell.length_a   1.000
_cell.length_b   1.000
_cell.length_c   1.000
_cell.angle_alpha   90.00
_cell.angle_beta   90.00
_cell.angle_gamma   90.00
#
_symmetry.space_group_name_H-M   'P 1'
#
loop_
_entity.id
_entity.type
_entity.pdbx_description
1 polymer ?
#
loop_
_entity_poly.entity_id
_entity_poly.type
_entity_poly.pdbx_seq_one_letter_code
_entity_poly.pdbx_strand_id
1 'polypeptide(L)'
;MSSQYIHELTGISISIGIRVTMNFNLLSILVACCTILRCADAQKDPHWVAGRNTIVHLFEWKWKDVADECERFLQYKGYGGVQVSPPTENIVVPNRPWWERYQPISYKLVTRSGNEADFLDMSQRCNAVGIRVYADVVINHMAREPVVPPAIGTGGSSADPASKNFPDVSYTSADFHLTCPINDYKDGGNVRNCELERLKDLNHVGPILVYTFHILGSRGVNTYRQRSLNS
;
A
#
# COMPACT_ATOMS: atom_id res chain seq x y z
N MET A 1 -75.85 -5.98 -22.63
CA MET A 1 -74.47 -5.87 -22.09
C MET A 1 -74.56 -6.09 -20.59
N SER A 2 -74.32 -7.31 -20.13
CA SER A 2 -74.44 -7.68 -18.71
C SER A 2 -73.45 -8.77 -18.36
N SER A 3 -72.68 -8.47 -17.31
CA SER A 3 -72.15 -9.35 -16.27
C SER A 3 -71.31 -10.57 -16.65
N GLN A 4 -70.05 -10.51 -16.24
CA GLN A 4 -69.12 -11.64 -16.15
C GLN A 4 -69.41 -12.55 -14.94
N TYR A 5 -68.91 -13.78 -15.10
CA TYR A 5 -69.13 -15.00 -14.32
C TYR A 5 -68.34 -15.08 -13.00
N ILE A 6 -68.92 -15.83 -12.06
CA ILE A 6 -68.27 -16.45 -10.89
C ILE A 6 -67.66 -17.79 -11.33
N HIS A 7 -66.46 -18.15 -10.83
CA HIS A 7 -66.18 -19.41 -10.08
C HIS A 7 -64.68 -19.58 -9.78
N GLU A 8 -64.42 -20.01 -8.55
CA GLU A 8 -63.13 -20.42 -7.98
C GLU A 8 -62.43 -21.52 -8.79
N LEU A 9 -61.10 -21.42 -8.93
CA LEU A 9 -60.24 -22.55 -9.22
C LEU A 9 -59.04 -22.53 -8.26
N THR A 10 -59.03 -23.50 -7.36
CA THR A 10 -57.91 -23.90 -6.51
C THR A 10 -56.70 -24.28 -7.37
N GLY A 11 -55.63 -23.48 -7.33
CA GLY A 11 -54.36 -23.74 -8.00
C GLY A 11 -53.36 -24.40 -7.06
N ILE A 12 -52.95 -25.61 -7.42
CA ILE A 12 -52.01 -26.51 -6.73
C ILE A 12 -50.63 -25.85 -6.59
N SER A 13 -50.11 -25.75 -5.36
CA SER A 13 -48.70 -25.38 -5.11
C SER A 13 -47.84 -26.64 -5.19
N ILE A 14 -47.11 -26.81 -6.29
CA ILE A 14 -46.08 -27.85 -6.40
C ILE A 14 -44.80 -27.31 -5.74
N SER A 15 -44.64 -27.56 -4.44
CA SER A 15 -43.31 -27.46 -3.83
C SER A 15 -42.50 -28.68 -4.24
N ILE A 16 -41.62 -28.52 -5.24
CA ILE A 16 -40.52 -29.47 -5.47
C ILE A 16 -39.54 -29.26 -4.31
N GLY A 17 -39.84 -29.92 -3.19
CA GLY A 17 -38.94 -29.99 -2.05
C GLY A 17 -37.76 -30.89 -2.39
N ILE A 18 -36.71 -30.31 -3.00
CA ILE A 18 -35.40 -30.96 -3.02
C ILE A 18 -34.87 -30.89 -1.59
N ARG A 19 -35.15 -31.91 -0.77
CA ARG A 19 -34.41 -32.14 0.48
C ARG A 19 -32.99 -32.56 0.09
N VAL A 20 -32.08 -31.60 -0.03
CA VAL A 20 -30.64 -31.92 -0.03
C VAL A 20 -30.26 -32.22 1.42
N THR A 21 -30.25 -33.50 1.81
CA THR A 21 -29.59 -33.93 3.04
C THR A 21 -28.08 -33.79 2.83
N MET A 22 -27.54 -32.60 3.09
CA MET A 22 -26.10 -32.40 3.14
C MET A 22 -25.56 -33.04 4.42
N ASN A 23 -24.62 -33.97 4.27
CA ASN A 23 -23.87 -34.53 5.39
C ASN A 23 -23.18 -33.38 6.16
N PHE A 24 -23.21 -33.37 7.49
CA PHE A 24 -22.57 -32.33 8.32
C PHE A 24 -21.09 -32.13 7.96
N ASN A 25 -20.40 -33.20 7.56
CA ASN A 25 -19.01 -33.13 7.09
C ASN A 25 -18.89 -32.41 5.74
N LEU A 26 -19.84 -32.62 4.82
CA LEU A 26 -19.87 -31.97 3.51
C LEU A 26 -20.22 -30.47 3.62
N LEU A 27 -21.15 -30.13 4.52
CA LEU A 27 -21.48 -28.73 4.83
C LEU A 27 -20.29 -28.01 5.47
N SER A 28 -19.58 -28.67 6.40
CA SER A 28 -18.38 -28.11 7.04
C SER A 28 -17.25 -27.88 6.04
N ILE A 29 -17.03 -28.82 5.11
CA ILE A 29 -16.04 -28.69 4.03
C ILE A 29 -16.41 -27.55 3.08
N LEU A 30 -17.69 -27.42 2.71
CA LEU A 30 -18.17 -26.33 1.85
C LEU A 30 -18.02 -24.96 2.51
N VAL A 31 -18.35 -24.84 3.80
CA VAL A 31 -18.14 -23.60 4.56
C VAL A 31 -16.67 -23.25 4.65
N ALA A 32 -15.79 -24.21 4.98
CA ALA A 32 -14.34 -24.00 5.03
C ALA A 32 -13.76 -23.62 3.65
N CYS A 33 -14.24 -24.22 2.57
CA CYS A 33 -13.82 -23.88 1.21
C CYS A 33 -14.28 -22.46 0.83
N CYS A 34 -15.53 -22.11 1.14
CA CYS A 34 -16.06 -20.75 0.92
C CYS A 34 -15.32 -19.69 1.73
N THR A 35 -14.92 -19.97 2.97
CA THR A 35 -14.14 -19.02 3.78
C THR A 35 -12.72 -18.85 3.23
N ILE A 36 -12.05 -19.93 2.82
CA ILE A 36 -10.72 -19.86 2.19
C ILE A 36 -10.77 -19.04 0.89
N LEU A 37 -11.78 -19.27 0.03
CA LEU A 37 -11.96 -18.51 -1.21
C LEU A 37 -12.23 -17.02 -0.95
N ARG A 38 -13.08 -16.69 0.04
CA ARG A 38 -13.35 -15.29 0.45
C ARG A 38 -12.09 -14.58 0.95
N CYS A 39 -11.24 -15.25 1.71
CA CYS A 39 -9.97 -14.69 2.18
C CYS A 39 -8.97 -14.44 1.03
N ALA A 40 -8.95 -15.30 0.01
CA ALA A 40 -8.08 -15.15 -1.14
C ALA A 40 -8.45 -13.95 -2.01
N ASP A 41 -9.76 -13.69 -2.21
CA ASP A 41 -10.24 -12.52 -2.96
C ASP A 41 -10.01 -11.22 -2.18
N ALA A 42 -10.17 -11.24 -0.86
CA ALA A 42 -9.95 -10.05 -0.01
C ALA A 42 -8.52 -9.49 -0.11
N GLN A 43 -7.51 -10.34 -0.37
CA GLN A 43 -6.12 -9.89 -0.50
C GLN A 43 -5.89 -8.96 -1.72
N LYS A 44 -6.72 -9.07 -2.75
CA LYS A 44 -6.58 -8.30 -4.00
C LYS A 44 -7.63 -7.21 -4.15
N ASP A 45 -8.46 -7.01 -3.13
CA ASP A 45 -9.47 -5.96 -3.12
C ASP A 45 -8.79 -4.59 -3.06
N PRO A 46 -9.00 -3.70 -4.04
CA PRO A 46 -8.48 -2.34 -3.98
C PRO A 46 -9.24 -1.45 -2.98
N HIS A 47 -10.31 -1.93 -2.35
CA HIS A 47 -11.13 -1.23 -1.36
C HIS A 47 -11.85 0.02 -1.88
N TRP A 48 -12.08 0.12 -3.19
CA TRP A 48 -12.79 1.25 -3.78
C TRP A 48 -14.26 1.29 -3.36
N VAL A 49 -14.83 2.50 -3.29
CA VAL A 49 -16.29 2.65 -3.25
C VAL A 49 -16.87 2.14 -4.57
N ALA A 50 -18.04 1.48 -4.51
CA ALA A 50 -18.71 0.92 -5.68
C ALA A 50 -18.90 1.98 -6.79
N GLY A 51 -18.71 1.56 -8.05
CA GLY A 51 -18.82 2.45 -9.21
C GLY A 51 -17.56 3.26 -9.54
N ARG A 52 -16.44 3.01 -8.85
CA ARG A 52 -15.13 3.63 -9.13
C ARG A 52 -14.14 2.57 -9.63
N ASN A 53 -13.19 2.93 -10.51
CA ASN A 53 -12.37 1.93 -11.20
C ASN A 53 -10.92 2.32 -11.55
N THR A 54 -10.43 3.50 -11.13
CA THR A 54 -9.11 4.00 -11.57
C THR A 54 -8.28 4.57 -10.42
N ILE A 55 -6.99 4.25 -10.37
CA ILE A 55 -6.01 4.92 -9.50
C ILE A 55 -5.19 5.90 -10.33
N VAL A 56 -5.08 7.14 -9.87
CA VAL A 56 -4.17 8.13 -10.47
C VAL A 56 -2.89 8.24 -9.65
N HIS A 57 -1.73 8.28 -10.32
CA HIS A 57 -0.46 8.56 -9.66
C HIS A 57 -0.16 10.07 -9.71
N LEU A 58 -0.39 10.78 -8.61
CA LEU A 58 -0.07 12.20 -8.48
C LEU A 58 1.39 12.38 -8.05
N PHE A 59 2.28 12.13 -9.02
CA PHE A 59 3.72 12.07 -8.81
C PHE A 59 4.30 13.41 -8.33
N GLU A 60 4.96 13.39 -7.18
CA GLU A 60 5.60 14.55 -6.52
C GLU A 60 4.65 15.67 -6.04
N TRP A 61 3.34 15.40 -5.97
CA TRP A 61 2.39 16.37 -5.44
C TRP A 61 2.52 16.54 -3.92
N LYS A 62 2.19 17.74 -3.41
CA LYS A 62 2.05 17.97 -1.97
C LYS A 62 0.74 17.38 -1.48
N TRP A 63 0.71 16.94 -0.22
CA TRP A 63 -0.47 16.26 0.34
C TRP A 63 -1.70 17.18 0.38
N LYS A 64 -1.50 18.47 0.64
CA LYS A 64 -2.56 19.48 0.54
C LYS A 64 -3.17 19.57 -0.87
N ASP A 65 -2.34 19.58 -1.90
CA ASP A 65 -2.81 19.66 -3.30
C ASP A 65 -3.55 18.37 -3.70
N VAL A 66 -3.10 17.21 -3.19
CA VAL A 66 -3.81 15.92 -3.38
C VAL A 66 -5.18 15.93 -2.69
N ALA A 67 -5.26 16.46 -1.47
CA ALA A 67 -6.52 16.57 -0.74
C ALA A 67 -7.54 17.44 -1.50
N ASP A 68 -7.09 18.59 -2.00
CA ASP A 68 -7.91 19.48 -2.81
C ASP A 68 -8.34 18.81 -4.13
N GLU A 69 -7.44 18.04 -4.77
CA GLU A 69 -7.71 17.28 -5.99
C GLU A 69 -8.77 16.18 -5.80
N CYS A 70 -8.71 15.47 -4.67
CA CYS A 70 -9.70 14.48 -4.27
C CYS A 70 -11.11 15.07 -4.25
N GLU A 71 -11.26 16.25 -3.63
CA GLU A 71 -12.53 16.93 -3.44
C GLU A 71 -13.02 17.65 -4.70
N ARG A 72 -12.15 18.36 -5.41
CA ARG A 72 -12.59 19.21 -6.53
C ARG A 72 -12.76 18.45 -7.85
N PHE A 73 -12.09 17.30 -8.02
CA PHE A 73 -12.03 16.60 -9.30
C PHE A 73 -12.22 15.08 -9.19
N LEU A 74 -11.36 14.38 -8.46
CA LEU A 74 -11.30 12.90 -8.52
C LEU A 74 -12.64 12.27 -8.09
N GLN A 75 -13.28 12.82 -7.06
CA GLN A 75 -14.56 12.29 -6.59
C GLN A 75 -15.64 12.29 -7.68
N TYR A 76 -15.67 13.30 -8.55
CA TYR A 76 -16.69 13.49 -9.59
C TYR A 76 -16.39 12.76 -10.90
N LYS A 77 -15.16 12.25 -11.07
CA LYS A 77 -14.69 11.63 -12.32
C LYS A 77 -14.56 10.10 -12.24
N GLY A 78 -15.04 9.48 -11.17
CA GLY A 78 -15.08 8.02 -11.03
C GLY A 78 -13.74 7.37 -10.65
N TYR A 79 -12.75 8.15 -10.21
CA TYR A 79 -11.50 7.61 -9.67
C TYR A 79 -11.77 6.83 -8.39
N GLY A 80 -11.13 5.67 -8.22
CA GLY A 80 -11.17 4.84 -7.01
C GLY A 80 -10.12 5.23 -5.99
N GLY A 81 -9.01 5.83 -6.43
CA GLY A 81 -7.96 6.25 -5.53
C GLY A 81 -6.83 7.08 -6.15
N VAL A 82 -5.91 7.45 -5.29
CA VAL A 82 -4.69 8.20 -5.61
C VAL A 82 -3.48 7.48 -5.05
N GLN A 83 -2.47 7.26 -5.89
CA GLN A 83 -1.14 6.88 -5.47
C GLN A 83 -0.31 8.14 -5.21
N VAL A 84 0.29 8.20 -4.02
CA VAL A 84 1.21 9.28 -3.61
C VAL A 84 2.65 8.79 -3.65
N SER A 85 3.58 9.70 -3.93
CA SER A 85 5.03 9.44 -3.81
C SER A 85 5.44 9.07 -2.37
N PRO A 86 6.63 8.47 -2.17
CA PRO A 86 7.01 7.92 -0.86
C PRO A 86 6.83 8.92 0.29
N PRO A 87 6.02 8.58 1.31
CA PRO A 87 5.68 9.51 2.38
C PRO A 87 6.67 9.49 3.54
N THR A 88 7.56 8.49 3.58
CA THR A 88 8.61 8.35 4.59
C THR A 88 9.78 9.28 4.31
N GLU A 89 10.44 9.74 5.37
CA GLU A 89 11.62 10.60 5.30
C GLU A 89 12.71 10.00 4.43
N ASN A 90 13.19 10.82 3.49
CA ASN A 90 14.20 10.44 2.53
C ASN A 90 15.42 11.35 2.62
N ILE A 91 16.56 10.90 2.08
CA ILE A 91 17.76 11.72 1.99
C ILE A 91 17.53 12.98 1.15
N VAL A 92 18.14 14.09 1.55
CA VAL A 92 18.18 15.33 0.77
C VAL A 92 19.38 15.29 -0.16
N VAL A 93 19.12 15.37 -1.47
CA VAL A 93 20.17 15.33 -2.51
C VAL A 93 20.28 16.70 -3.18
N PRO A 94 21.49 17.20 -3.52
CA PRO A 94 21.66 18.43 -4.28
C PRO A 94 20.78 18.48 -5.54
N ASN A 95 20.19 19.64 -5.84
CA ASN A 95 19.23 19.85 -6.92
C ASN A 95 17.89 19.11 -6.78
N ARG A 96 17.65 18.44 -5.65
CA ARG A 96 16.37 17.82 -5.27
C ARG A 96 15.73 16.96 -6.37
N PRO A 97 16.46 16.00 -6.97
CA PRO A 97 15.93 15.14 -8.02
C PRO A 97 14.80 14.26 -7.48
N TRP A 98 13.85 13.87 -8.32
CA TRP A 98 12.70 13.06 -7.92
C TRP A 98 13.09 11.74 -7.24
N TRP A 99 14.21 11.14 -7.66
CA TRP A 99 14.65 9.85 -7.15
C TRP A 99 15.18 9.91 -5.71
N GLU A 100 15.40 11.09 -5.14
CA GLU A 100 15.81 11.22 -3.73
C GLU A 100 14.80 10.56 -2.77
N ARG A 101 13.50 10.55 -3.15
CA ARG A 101 12.42 9.94 -2.36
C ARG A 101 12.50 8.43 -2.24
N TYR A 102 13.28 7.80 -3.11
CA TYR A 102 13.50 6.35 -3.10
C TYR A 102 14.76 5.96 -2.32
N GLN A 103 15.21 6.83 -1.42
CA GLN A 103 16.35 6.59 -0.54
C GLN A 103 15.95 6.95 0.91
N PRO A 104 15.24 6.05 1.60
CA PRO A 104 14.78 6.30 2.96
C PRO A 104 15.94 6.55 3.92
N ILE A 105 15.75 7.49 4.85
CA ILE A 105 16.64 7.69 6.00
C ILE A 105 15.93 7.30 7.30
N SER A 106 14.62 7.52 7.40
CA SER A 106 13.81 7.04 8.52
C SER A 106 12.36 6.78 8.06
N TYR A 107 11.50 6.38 9.00
CA TYR A 107 10.07 6.20 8.76
C TYR A 107 9.20 7.38 9.26
N LYS A 108 9.80 8.53 9.61
CA LYS A 108 9.07 9.77 9.90
C LYS A 108 8.29 10.19 8.65
N LEU A 109 7.08 10.74 8.80
CA LEU A 109 6.27 11.24 7.68
C LEU A 109 6.56 12.71 7.40
N VAL A 110 7.82 13.01 7.05
CA VAL A 110 8.26 14.38 6.76
C VAL A 110 9.05 14.39 5.47
N THR A 111 8.49 15.00 4.42
CA THR A 111 9.06 15.02 3.07
C THR A 111 8.84 16.38 2.41
N ARG A 112 9.23 16.52 1.13
CA ARG A 112 8.86 17.70 0.34
C ARG A 112 7.35 17.86 0.12
N SER A 113 6.57 16.79 0.29
CA SER A 113 5.10 16.83 0.14
C SER A 113 4.38 17.42 1.35
N GLY A 114 5.03 17.52 2.53
CA GLY A 114 4.46 18.06 3.76
C GLY A 114 5.00 17.34 5.02
N ASN A 115 4.27 17.48 6.13
CA ASN A 115 4.49 16.74 7.38
C ASN A 115 3.37 15.72 7.69
N GLU A 116 3.50 15.01 8.80
CA GLU A 116 2.55 13.97 9.21
C GLU A 116 1.10 14.45 9.34
N ALA A 117 0.89 15.68 9.80
CA ALA A 117 -0.45 16.27 9.92
C ALA A 117 -1.05 16.54 8.54
N ASP A 118 -0.26 17.04 7.59
CA ASP A 118 -0.69 17.24 6.20
C ASP A 118 -1.06 15.89 5.53
N PHE A 119 -0.29 14.83 5.80
CA PHE A 119 -0.57 13.49 5.29
C PHE A 119 -1.87 12.90 5.87
N LEU A 120 -2.09 13.11 7.18
CA LEU A 120 -3.33 12.69 7.85
C LEU A 120 -4.54 13.46 7.31
N ASP A 121 -4.44 14.78 7.16
CA ASP A 121 -5.51 15.62 6.60
C ASP A 121 -5.90 15.16 5.19
N MET A 122 -4.90 14.97 4.31
CA MET A 122 -5.12 14.44 2.96
C MET A 122 -5.83 13.09 2.99
N SER A 123 -5.37 12.17 3.84
CA SER A 123 -5.96 10.82 3.92
C SER A 123 -7.40 10.87 4.41
N GLN A 124 -7.72 11.72 5.39
CA GLN A 124 -9.07 11.89 5.90
C GLN A 124 -10.00 12.50 4.84
N ARG A 125 -9.57 13.60 4.20
CA ARG A 125 -10.37 14.31 3.19
C ARG A 125 -10.62 13.45 1.94
N CYS A 126 -9.60 12.79 1.41
CA CYS A 126 -9.76 11.87 0.27
C CYS A 126 -10.70 10.70 0.62
N ASN A 127 -10.53 10.07 1.79
CA ASN A 127 -11.39 8.97 2.21
C ASN A 127 -12.84 9.41 2.42
N ALA A 128 -13.08 10.62 2.94
CA ALA A 128 -14.42 11.18 3.15
C ALA A 128 -15.22 11.33 1.84
N VAL A 129 -14.54 11.58 0.71
CA VAL A 129 -15.16 11.67 -0.62
C VAL A 129 -15.06 10.36 -1.43
N GLY A 130 -14.64 9.26 -0.78
CA GLY A 130 -14.58 7.93 -1.39
C GLY A 130 -13.37 7.70 -2.30
N ILE A 131 -12.31 8.50 -2.18
CA ILE A 131 -11.02 8.32 -2.88
C ILE A 131 -10.03 7.65 -1.93
N ARG A 132 -9.57 6.44 -2.29
CA ARG A 132 -8.60 5.70 -1.47
C ARG A 132 -7.17 6.21 -1.69
N VAL A 133 -6.42 6.36 -0.61
CA VAL A 133 -5.00 6.70 -0.66
C VAL A 133 -4.13 5.44 -0.70
N TYR A 134 -3.23 5.38 -1.69
CA TYR A 134 -2.20 4.36 -1.88
C TYR A 134 -0.82 4.98 -1.67
N ALA A 135 -0.12 4.58 -0.60
CA ALA A 135 1.23 5.06 -0.35
C ALA A 135 2.27 4.22 -1.14
N ASP A 136 3.21 4.87 -1.83
CA ASP A 136 4.42 4.22 -2.35
C ASP A 136 5.36 3.94 -1.16
N VAL A 137 5.58 2.66 -0.85
CA VAL A 137 6.33 2.23 0.33
C VAL A 137 7.66 1.62 -0.12
N VAL A 138 8.75 2.25 0.30
CA VAL A 138 10.13 1.82 0.01
C VAL A 138 10.67 1.09 1.24
N ILE A 139 10.68 -0.24 1.17
CA ILE A 139 11.07 -1.10 2.29
C ILE A 139 12.18 -2.10 1.93
N ASN A 140 12.60 -2.13 0.67
CA ASN A 140 13.69 -3.01 0.24
C ASN A 140 15.03 -2.54 0.80
N HIS A 141 15.27 -1.23 0.82
CA HIS A 141 16.58 -0.65 1.11
C HIS A 141 16.46 0.68 1.86
N MET A 142 17.59 1.14 2.38
CA MET A 142 17.80 2.49 2.88
C MET A 142 18.73 3.29 1.94
N ALA A 143 18.93 4.57 2.23
CA ALA A 143 19.77 5.45 1.42
C ALA A 143 21.19 4.92 1.22
N ARG A 144 21.77 5.21 0.05
CA ARG A 144 23.21 4.96 -0.21
C ARG A 144 24.06 6.11 0.33
N GLU A 145 25.38 5.97 0.24
CA GLU A 145 26.31 7.04 0.60
C GLU A 145 26.05 8.31 -0.24
N PRO A 146 25.87 9.49 0.38
CA PRO A 146 25.70 10.72 -0.36
C PRO A 146 27.01 11.16 -1.00
N VAL A 147 26.90 11.90 -2.10
CA VAL A 147 28.05 12.59 -2.72
C VAL A 147 28.60 13.67 -1.77
N VAL A 148 27.73 14.29 -0.97
CA VAL A 148 28.09 15.32 0.01
C VAL A 148 27.62 14.87 1.40
N PRO A 149 28.55 14.46 2.29
CA PRO A 149 28.23 14.18 3.68
C PRO A 149 27.87 15.46 4.48
N PRO A 150 27.12 15.35 5.59
CA PRO A 150 26.47 14.14 6.13
C PRO A 150 25.18 13.74 5.38
N ALA A 151 24.74 12.50 5.53
CA ALA A 151 23.44 12.06 5.01
C ALA A 151 22.32 12.58 5.91
N ILE A 152 21.64 13.63 5.46
CA ILE A 152 20.56 14.29 6.20
C ILE A 152 19.22 14.05 5.49
N GLY A 153 18.22 13.65 6.28
CA GLY A 153 16.87 13.41 5.83
C GLY A 153 16.01 14.67 5.77
N THR A 154 14.91 14.59 5.02
CA THR A 154 13.92 15.68 4.90
C THR A 154 13.24 16.06 6.22
N GLY A 155 13.29 15.20 7.23
CA GLY A 155 12.79 15.42 8.59
C GLY A 155 13.91 15.63 9.63
N GLY A 156 15.14 15.89 9.18
CA GLY A 156 16.28 16.21 10.04
C GLY A 156 17.03 15.01 10.62
N SER A 157 16.63 13.78 10.28
CA SER A 157 17.36 12.57 10.69
C SER A 157 18.74 12.54 10.06
N SER A 158 19.74 12.01 10.79
CA SER A 158 21.10 11.82 10.27
C SER A 158 21.41 10.33 10.21
N ALA A 159 22.12 9.91 9.16
CA ALA A 159 22.55 8.54 9.00
C ALA A 159 24.02 8.46 8.55
N ASP A 160 24.63 7.30 8.75
CA ASP A 160 25.88 6.89 8.11
C ASP A 160 25.61 5.64 7.26
N PRO A 161 25.25 5.82 5.97
CA PRO A 161 25.00 4.70 5.07
C PRO A 161 26.21 3.79 4.88
N ALA A 162 27.44 4.31 4.97
CA ALA A 162 28.65 3.52 4.73
C ALA A 162 28.84 2.45 5.81
N SER A 163 28.54 2.77 7.07
CA SER A 163 28.51 1.82 8.17
C SER A 163 27.14 1.14 8.38
N LYS A 164 26.16 1.42 7.51
CA LYS A 164 24.77 0.94 7.60
C LYS A 164 24.11 1.31 8.92
N ASN A 165 24.33 2.53 9.37
CA ASN A 165 23.80 3.06 10.62
C ASN A 165 22.70 4.10 10.35
N PHE A 166 21.46 3.77 10.71
CA PHE A 166 20.29 4.65 10.59
C PHE A 166 19.61 4.77 11.98
N PRO A 167 20.12 5.68 12.84
CA PRO A 167 19.75 5.71 14.26
C PRO A 167 18.29 6.04 14.53
N ASP A 168 17.65 6.89 13.71
CA ASP A 168 16.24 7.26 13.88
C ASP A 168 15.26 6.09 13.67
N VAL A 169 15.70 5.00 13.04
CA VAL A 169 14.95 3.73 12.94
C VAL A 169 15.59 2.60 13.75
N SER A 170 16.69 2.88 14.45
CA SER A 170 17.51 1.90 15.17
C SER A 170 18.08 0.78 14.30
N TYR A 171 18.31 1.05 13.01
CA TYR A 171 19.00 0.09 12.14
C TYR A 171 20.51 0.22 12.28
N THR A 172 21.14 -0.95 12.37
CA THR A 172 22.58 -1.16 12.37
C THR A 172 22.96 -2.09 11.23
N SER A 173 24.25 -2.32 11.03
CA SER A 173 24.74 -3.26 10.00
C SER A 173 24.15 -4.68 10.10
N ALA A 174 23.64 -5.10 11.26
CA ALA A 174 22.99 -6.40 11.45
C ALA A 174 21.62 -6.51 10.74
N ASP A 175 20.99 -5.38 10.43
CA ASP A 175 19.66 -5.30 9.82
C ASP A 175 19.72 -5.31 8.28
N PHE A 176 20.91 -5.47 7.70
CA PHE A 176 21.15 -5.43 6.26
C PHE A 176 21.85 -6.71 5.79
N HIS A 177 21.67 -7.05 4.53
CA HIS A 177 22.48 -8.07 3.88
C HIS A 177 23.94 -7.62 3.77
N LEU A 178 24.86 -8.58 3.57
CA LEU A 178 26.26 -8.27 3.26
C LEU A 178 26.34 -7.45 1.96
N THR A 179 27.29 -6.53 1.89
CA THR A 179 27.42 -5.67 0.71
C THR A 179 27.91 -6.48 -0.50
N CYS A 180 27.07 -6.53 -1.52
CA CYS A 180 27.36 -7.06 -2.86
C CYS A 180 26.53 -6.29 -3.89
N PRO A 181 26.94 -6.19 -5.16
CA PRO A 181 26.12 -5.58 -6.21
C PRO A 181 25.14 -6.58 -6.83
N ILE A 182 23.97 -6.11 -7.25
CA ILE A 182 23.14 -6.85 -8.20
C ILE A 182 23.83 -6.83 -9.56
N ASN A 183 24.26 -7.98 -10.05
CA ASN A 183 24.98 -8.14 -11.32
C ASN A 183 24.58 -9.39 -12.11
N ASP A 184 23.72 -10.26 -11.57
CA ASP A 184 23.15 -11.40 -12.28
C ASP A 184 21.64 -11.51 -12.02
N TYR A 185 20.84 -11.01 -12.97
CA TYR A 185 19.37 -11.10 -12.91
C TYR A 185 18.81 -12.52 -13.10
N LYS A 186 19.66 -13.51 -13.44
CA LYS A 186 19.27 -14.92 -13.49
C LYS A 186 19.43 -15.61 -12.15
N ASP A 187 20.23 -15.04 -11.24
CA ASP A 187 20.39 -15.52 -9.88
C ASP A 187 19.42 -14.80 -8.94
N GLY A 188 18.36 -15.50 -8.54
CA GLY A 188 17.37 -14.99 -7.60
C GLY A 188 17.94 -14.67 -6.21
N GLY A 189 19.08 -15.27 -5.83
CA GLY A 189 19.80 -14.94 -4.60
C GLY A 189 20.50 -13.58 -4.71
N ASN A 190 21.25 -13.35 -5.80
CA ASN A 190 21.87 -12.06 -6.10
C ASN A 190 20.83 -10.93 -6.16
N VAL A 191 19.72 -11.14 -6.88
CA VAL A 191 18.66 -10.13 -7.03
C VAL A 191 17.98 -9.77 -5.71
N ARG A 192 17.88 -10.70 -4.75
CA ARG A 192 17.13 -10.46 -3.50
C ARG A 192 17.99 -10.00 -2.32
N ASN A 193 19.30 -10.29 -2.34
CA ASN A 193 20.16 -10.13 -1.17
C ASN A 193 21.35 -9.20 -1.43
N CYS A 194 21.40 -8.52 -2.58
CA CYS A 194 22.46 -7.58 -2.93
C CYS A 194 21.93 -6.15 -3.16
N GLU A 195 22.83 -5.18 -3.03
CA GLU A 195 22.55 -3.76 -3.14
C GLU A 195 22.30 -3.36 -4.60
N LEU A 196 21.11 -2.83 -4.90
CA LEU A 196 20.84 -2.14 -6.14
C LEU A 196 21.45 -0.74 -6.09
N GLU A 197 22.39 -0.44 -7.00
CA GLU A 197 23.06 0.88 -7.07
C GLU A 197 23.61 1.39 -5.73
N ARG A 198 24.12 0.47 -4.88
CA ARG A 198 24.65 0.73 -3.52
C ARG A 198 23.62 1.16 -2.47
N LEU A 199 22.33 1.07 -2.79
CA LEU A 199 21.26 1.25 -1.81
C LEU A 199 21.35 0.13 -0.77
N LYS A 200 21.30 0.48 0.52
CA LYS A 200 21.59 -0.47 1.60
C LYS A 200 20.45 -1.44 1.76
N ASP A 201 20.66 -2.66 1.30
CA ASP A 201 19.66 -3.71 1.17
C ASP A 201 19.30 -4.32 2.54
N LEU A 202 18.06 -4.16 2.95
CA LEU A 202 17.57 -4.58 4.26
C LEU A 202 17.38 -6.10 4.29
N ASN A 203 17.71 -6.70 5.44
CA ASN A 203 17.45 -8.10 5.70
C ASN A 203 16.03 -8.26 6.30
N HIS A 204 15.08 -8.71 5.48
CA HIS A 204 13.65 -8.77 5.83
C HIS A 204 13.24 -9.94 6.73
N VAL A 205 14.20 -10.67 7.32
CA VAL A 205 13.92 -11.85 8.15
C VAL A 205 13.49 -11.47 9.59
N GLY A 206 13.46 -10.17 9.92
CA GLY A 206 13.06 -9.63 11.24
C GLY A 206 11.73 -8.84 11.28
N PRO A 207 11.20 -8.52 12.48
CA PRO A 207 9.86 -7.91 12.69
C PRO A 207 9.72 -6.45 12.23
N ILE A 208 10.75 -5.86 11.63
CA ILE A 208 10.88 -4.40 11.54
C ILE A 208 9.94 -3.80 10.46
N LEU A 209 9.58 -4.59 9.45
CA LEU A 209 8.61 -4.20 8.41
C LEU A 209 7.20 -3.93 8.97
N VAL A 210 6.82 -4.56 10.08
CA VAL A 210 5.47 -4.45 10.66
C VAL A 210 5.17 -3.03 11.14
N TYR A 211 6.20 -2.31 11.62
CA TYR A 211 6.03 -0.97 12.19
C TYR A 211 5.66 0.09 11.14
N THR A 212 6.27 0.07 9.95
CA THR A 212 5.96 1.04 8.89
C THR A 212 4.53 0.89 8.37
N PHE A 213 4.06 -0.35 8.19
CA PHE A 213 2.68 -0.60 7.79
C PHE A 213 1.67 -0.22 8.89
N HIS A 214 2.02 -0.43 10.16
CA HIS A 214 1.17 0.02 11.27
C HIS A 214 1.04 1.55 11.33
N ILE A 215 2.15 2.26 11.12
CA ILE A 215 2.18 3.72 11.10
C ILE A 215 1.26 4.26 9.98
N LEU A 216 1.43 3.76 8.76
CA LEU A 216 0.63 4.25 7.64
C LEU A 216 -0.85 3.84 7.76
N GLY A 217 -1.14 2.62 8.22
CA GLY A 217 -2.50 2.13 8.40
C GLY A 217 -3.28 2.93 9.45
N SER A 218 -2.63 3.26 10.57
CA SER A 218 -3.23 4.12 11.61
C SER A 218 -3.52 5.56 11.14
N ARG A 219 -2.96 5.97 10.00
CA ARG A 219 -3.12 7.30 9.40
C ARG A 219 -4.04 7.31 8.18
N GLY A 220 -4.81 6.23 7.97
CA GLY A 220 -5.86 6.17 6.95
C GLY A 220 -5.38 5.76 5.56
N VAL A 221 -4.17 5.22 5.42
CA VAL A 221 -3.73 4.55 4.19
C VAL A 221 -4.52 3.25 4.03
N ASN A 222 -5.15 3.08 2.87
CA ASN A 222 -6.04 1.95 2.63
C ASN A 222 -5.28 0.76 2.04
N THR A 223 -4.23 1.04 1.26
CA THR A 223 -3.43 0.03 0.55
C THR A 223 -2.06 0.59 0.23
N TYR A 224 -1.10 -0.28 -0.06
CA TYR A 224 0.30 0.08 -0.29
C TYR A 224 0.73 -0.32 -1.69
N ARG A 225 1.51 0.53 -2.37
CA ARG A 225 2.37 0.10 -3.46
C ARG A 225 3.73 -0.24 -2.85
N GLN A 226 3.98 -1.54 -2.67
CA GLN A 226 5.28 -2.00 -2.22
C GLN A 226 6.28 -1.87 -3.37
N ARG A 227 7.31 -1.04 -3.18
CA ARG A 227 8.41 -0.94 -4.12
C ARG A 227 9.54 -1.87 -3.67
N SER A 228 9.69 -2.97 -4.41
CA SER A 228 10.97 -3.64 -4.58
C SER A 228 11.55 -3.13 -5.89
N LEU A 229 12.76 -2.58 -5.88
CA LEU A 229 13.42 -2.18 -7.12
C LEU A 229 14.04 -3.39 -7.86
N ASN A 230 13.79 -4.61 -7.38
CA ASN A 230 14.42 -5.84 -7.86
C ASN A 230 13.49 -6.69 -8.75
N SER A 231 12.42 -6.09 -9.30
CA SER A 231 11.51 -6.72 -10.28
C SER A 231 10.97 -5.73 -11.31
#